data_AF-A0A554JI65-F1
#
_entry.id   AF-A0A554JI65-F1
#
_cell.length_a   1.000
_cell.length_b   1.000
_cell.length_c   1.000
_cell.angle_alpha   90.00
_cell.angle_beta   90.00
_cell.angle_gamma   90.00
#
_symmetry.space_group_name_H-M   'P 1'
#
loop_
_entity.id
_entity.type
_entity.pdbx_description
1 polymer ?
#
loop_
_entity_poly.entity_id
_entity_poly.type
_entity_poly.pdbx_seq_one_letter_code
_entity_poly.pdbx_strand_id
1 'polypeptide(L)'
;MEWDKHQQFTRNSFCGHVYDIARETMRGLRTDSIGGIRYLPYWWLNGEVRVFWESGIPRQTVDLIVNAVDQRAREVPGLSFVFEKYGDDAGAIEQIGSALVRGQLDPDRLFSLALSEPWRDPRRGGRQHADIYITTKSFVDDPVSWAAASFKYGAMMFCLHGQRHHSHDFLRKVALHETNHLLGMYCHCDDYQNVVGLPYTSRCNMHYSCTHAELCPKCQTHIKWWWLGVQDEMSETQAEAS
;
A
#
# COMPACT_ATOMS: atom_id res chain seq x y z
N MET A 1 -1.59 -11.51 13.92
CA MET A 1 -1.22 -12.84 13.39
C MET A 1 -0.33 -12.71 12.15
N GLU A 2 0.87 -13.27 12.17
CA GLU A 2 1.74 -13.36 10.97
C GLU A 2 1.35 -14.61 10.14
N TRP A 3 1.67 -14.60 8.85
CA TRP A 3 1.44 -15.76 8.00
C TRP A 3 2.39 -16.90 8.38
N ASP A 4 1.84 -18.07 8.70
CA ASP A 4 2.66 -19.27 8.92
C ASP A 4 2.84 -20.03 7.60
N LYS A 5 4.05 -19.95 7.03
CA LYS A 5 4.44 -20.66 5.80
C LYS A 5 4.50 -22.19 5.95
N HIS A 6 4.52 -22.70 7.18
CA HIS A 6 4.60 -24.13 7.49
C HIS A 6 3.24 -24.78 7.72
N GLN A 7 2.21 -24.01 8.05
CA GLN A 7 0.84 -24.49 8.24
C GLN A 7 0.15 -24.70 6.88
N GLN A 8 -0.50 -25.83 6.62
CA GLN A 8 -1.37 -25.93 5.43
C GLN A 8 -2.72 -25.24 5.67
N PHE A 9 -3.16 -24.44 4.70
CA PHE A 9 -4.46 -23.78 4.73
C PHE A 9 -5.41 -24.42 3.72
N THR A 10 -6.62 -24.76 4.16
CA THR A 10 -7.74 -24.93 3.25
C THR A 10 -8.11 -23.57 2.64
N ARG A 11 -8.86 -23.57 1.53
CA ARG A 11 -9.40 -22.31 0.98
C ARG A 11 -10.21 -21.53 2.01
N ASN A 12 -11.04 -22.20 2.80
CA ASN A 12 -11.89 -21.52 3.80
C ASN A 12 -11.06 -20.93 4.95
N SER A 13 -10.08 -21.66 5.48
CA SER A 13 -9.21 -21.15 6.53
C SER A 13 -8.32 -20.00 6.05
N PHE A 14 -7.89 -20.02 4.79
CA PHE A 14 -7.19 -18.89 4.17
C PHE A 14 -8.08 -17.65 4.10
N CYS A 15 -9.30 -17.79 3.59
CA CYS A 15 -10.27 -16.71 3.50
C CYS A 15 -10.59 -16.10 4.88
N GLY A 16 -10.86 -16.96 5.89
CA GLY A 16 -11.12 -16.53 7.26
C GLY A 16 -9.93 -15.79 7.88
N HIS A 17 -8.72 -16.32 7.71
CA HIS A 17 -7.50 -15.66 8.20
C HIS A 17 -7.30 -14.27 7.59
N VAL A 18 -7.45 -14.13 6.26
CA VAL A 18 -7.32 -12.83 5.59
C VAL A 18 -8.39 -11.84 6.06
N TYR A 19 -9.64 -12.31 6.21
CA TYR A 19 -10.75 -11.53 6.73
C TYR A 19 -10.48 -11.02 8.15
N ASP A 20 -10.04 -11.90 9.05
CA ASP A 20 -9.74 -11.56 10.45
C ASP A 20 -8.59 -10.54 10.54
N ILE A 21 -7.53 -10.72 9.73
CA ILE A 21 -6.43 -9.75 9.67
C ILE A 21 -6.90 -8.38 9.20
N ALA A 22 -7.79 -8.33 8.20
CA ALA A 22 -8.34 -7.06 7.73
C ALA A 22 -9.06 -6.34 8.88
N ARG A 23 -9.90 -7.05 9.64
CA ARG A 23 -10.61 -6.49 10.79
C ARG A 23 -9.68 -6.05 11.92
N GLU A 24 -8.68 -6.85 12.28
CA GLU A 24 -7.63 -6.45 13.24
C GLU A 24 -6.90 -5.17 12.80
N THR A 25 -6.62 -5.05 11.50
CA THR A 25 -5.97 -3.88 10.90
C THR A 25 -6.85 -2.64 11.04
N MET A 26 -8.13 -2.76 10.69
CA MET A 26 -9.10 -1.66 10.79
C MET A 26 -9.30 -1.18 12.24
N ARG A 27 -9.17 -2.08 13.23
CA ARG A 27 -9.17 -1.76 14.67
C ARG A 27 -7.88 -1.10 15.17
N GLY A 28 -6.90 -0.89 14.29
CA GLY A 28 -5.59 -0.33 14.63
C GLY A 28 -4.75 -1.25 15.51
N LEU A 29 -5.06 -2.55 15.59
CA LEU A 29 -4.31 -3.52 16.40
C LEU A 29 -3.00 -3.93 15.72
N ARG A 30 -2.83 -3.58 14.44
CA ARG A 30 -1.66 -3.91 13.62
C ARG A 30 -0.86 -2.67 13.19
N THR A 31 -1.25 -1.50 13.71
CA THR A 31 -0.55 -0.24 13.50
C THR A 31 0.12 0.15 14.79
N ASP A 32 1.44 0.36 14.73
CA ASP A 32 2.21 0.81 15.88
C ASP A 32 1.71 2.18 16.33
N SER A 33 1.69 2.41 17.64
CA SER A 33 1.28 3.70 18.17
C SER A 33 2.40 4.72 17.97
N ILE A 34 2.11 5.85 17.34
CA ILE A 34 3.09 6.92 17.13
C ILE A 34 2.83 7.98 18.20
N GLY A 35 3.83 8.22 19.06
CA GLY A 35 3.68 9.18 20.16
C GLY A 35 2.54 8.83 21.13
N GLY A 36 2.22 7.53 21.30
CA GLY A 36 1.11 7.06 22.14
C GLY A 36 -0.28 7.15 21.48
N ILE A 37 -0.37 7.62 20.24
CA ILE A 37 -1.62 7.71 19.47
C ILE A 37 -1.78 6.44 18.63
N ARG A 38 -2.95 5.81 18.75
CA ARG A 38 -3.38 4.75 17.84
C ARG A 38 -4.10 5.35 16.63
N TYR A 39 -3.64 4.95 15.45
CA TYR A 39 -4.13 5.38 14.16
C TYR A 39 -4.97 4.29 13.51
N LEU A 40 -6.17 4.66 13.04
CA LEU A 40 -7.10 3.75 12.38
C LEU A 40 -7.03 3.94 10.86
N PRO A 41 -6.93 2.87 10.05
CA PRO A 41 -6.63 2.97 8.64
C PRO A 41 -7.83 3.27 7.74
N TYR A 42 -8.55 4.35 8.04
CA TYR A 42 -9.70 4.80 7.25
C TYR A 42 -9.31 5.67 6.05
N TRP A 43 -8.01 5.91 5.80
CA TRP A 43 -7.50 6.74 4.71
C TRP A 43 -8.01 6.37 3.32
N TRP A 44 -8.15 5.07 3.04
CA TRP A 44 -8.58 4.57 1.73
C TRP A 44 -10.09 4.69 1.51
N LEU A 45 -10.87 4.86 2.57
CA LEU A 45 -12.32 4.90 2.52
C LEU A 45 -12.85 6.25 2.03
N ASN A 46 -12.08 7.31 2.26
CA ASN A 46 -12.39 8.63 1.75
C ASN A 46 -12.09 8.77 0.25
N GLY A 47 -11.42 7.78 -0.35
CA GLY A 47 -11.06 7.75 -1.76
C GLY A 47 -9.96 8.75 -2.16
N GLU A 48 -9.59 9.70 -1.31
CA GLU A 48 -8.55 10.69 -1.63
C GLU A 48 -7.15 10.08 -1.58
N VAL A 49 -6.40 10.29 -2.65
CA VAL A 49 -4.98 9.92 -2.76
C VAL A 49 -4.18 11.13 -3.21
N ARG A 50 -3.23 11.58 -2.39
CA ARG A 50 -2.33 12.69 -2.75
C ARG A 50 -1.04 12.15 -3.34
N VAL A 51 -0.53 12.84 -4.35
CA VAL A 51 0.62 12.40 -5.12
C VAL A 51 1.67 13.51 -5.12
N PHE A 52 2.81 13.21 -4.52
CA PHE A 52 3.97 14.09 -4.38
C PHE A 52 5.14 13.52 -5.17
N TRP A 53 5.90 14.37 -5.85
CA TRP A 53 7.10 13.94 -6.55
C TRP A 53 8.20 15.00 -6.57
N GLU A 54 9.46 14.55 -6.52
CA GLU A 54 10.61 15.45 -6.67
C GLU A 54 10.64 16.10 -8.06
N SER A 55 11.05 17.36 -8.14
CA SER A 55 11.04 18.18 -9.37
C SER A 55 11.80 17.59 -10.56
N GLY A 56 12.78 16.70 -10.32
CA GLY A 56 13.52 15.98 -11.35
C GLY A 56 12.73 14.85 -12.04
N ILE A 57 11.54 14.51 -11.55
CA ILE A 57 10.74 13.39 -12.05
C ILE A 57 9.75 13.88 -13.12
N PRO A 58 9.79 13.34 -14.35
CA PRO A 58 8.88 13.75 -15.40
C PRO A 58 7.42 13.48 -15.05
N ARG A 59 6.54 14.44 -15.33
CA ARG A 59 5.09 14.30 -15.13
C ARG A 59 4.50 13.06 -15.82
N GLN A 60 5.02 12.68 -16.97
CA GLN A 60 4.59 11.48 -17.70
C GLN A 60 4.81 10.20 -16.88
N THR A 61 5.90 10.12 -16.12
CA THR A 61 6.19 8.99 -15.22
C THR A 61 5.19 8.95 -14.06
N VAL A 62 4.88 10.12 -13.49
CA VAL A 62 3.86 10.26 -12.44
C VAL A 62 2.49 9.83 -12.95
N ASP A 63 2.09 10.31 -14.13
CA ASP A 63 0.80 9.96 -14.73
C ASP A 63 0.70 8.45 -15.03
N LEU A 64 1.79 7.82 -15.49
CA LEU A 64 1.85 6.37 -15.69
C LEU A 64 1.61 5.60 -14.39
N ILE A 65 2.29 5.99 -13.31
CA ILE A 65 2.15 5.36 -11.99
C ILE A 65 0.70 5.52 -11.50
N VAL A 66 0.18 6.75 -11.50
CA VAL A 66 -1.18 7.06 -11.03
C VAL A 66 -2.23 6.28 -11.82
N ASN A 67 -2.10 6.22 -13.15
CA ASN A 67 -3.04 5.47 -14.00
C ASN A 67 -3.00 3.97 -13.70
N ALA A 68 -1.84 3.41 -13.38
CA ALA A 68 -1.71 2.01 -13.00
C ALA A 68 -2.37 1.72 -11.63
N VAL A 69 -2.16 2.62 -10.65
CA VAL A 69 -2.80 2.52 -9.33
C VAL A 69 -4.32 2.61 -9.47
N ASP A 70 -4.82 3.60 -10.21
CA ASP A 70 -6.26 3.78 -10.47
C ASP A 70 -6.85 2.56 -11.20
N GLN A 71 -6.15 2.04 -12.22
CA GLN A 71 -6.56 0.83 -12.92
C GLN A 71 -6.78 -0.32 -11.94
N ARG A 72 -5.80 -0.62 -11.08
CA ARG A 72 -5.90 -1.74 -10.13
C ARG A 72 -6.99 -1.51 -9.09
N ALA A 73 -7.12 -0.29 -8.57
CA ALA A 73 -8.13 0.04 -7.58
C ALA A 73 -9.55 -0.21 -8.09
N ARG A 74 -9.83 0.18 -9.35
CA ARG A 74 -11.13 -0.03 -10.01
C ARG A 74 -11.51 -1.49 -10.22
N GLU A 75 -10.56 -2.42 -10.14
CA GLU A 75 -10.85 -3.86 -10.17
C GLU A 75 -11.50 -4.34 -8.86
N VAL A 76 -11.42 -3.57 -7.78
CA VAL A 76 -12.07 -3.86 -6.49
C VAL A 76 -13.44 -3.18 -6.44
N PRO A 77 -14.55 -3.94 -6.35
CA PRO A 77 -15.89 -3.36 -6.32
C PRO A 77 -16.08 -2.38 -5.16
N GLY A 78 -16.62 -1.21 -5.45
CA GLY A 78 -16.91 -0.17 -4.46
C GLY A 78 -15.71 0.71 -4.08
N LEU A 79 -14.52 0.45 -4.63
CA LEU A 79 -13.35 1.29 -4.41
C LEU A 79 -13.16 2.26 -5.58
N SER A 80 -13.04 3.55 -5.26
CA SER A 80 -12.73 4.60 -6.23
C SER A 80 -11.78 5.59 -5.60
N PHE A 81 -10.72 5.93 -6.32
CA PHE A 81 -9.75 6.93 -5.88
C PHE A 81 -9.87 8.23 -6.66
N VAL A 82 -9.68 9.33 -5.94
CA VAL A 82 -9.53 10.68 -6.47
C VAL A 82 -8.08 11.09 -6.21
N PHE A 83 -7.34 11.29 -7.29
CA PHE A 83 -5.92 11.60 -7.22
C PHE A 83 -5.68 13.11 -7.27
N GLU A 84 -5.10 13.66 -6.21
CA GLU A 84 -4.66 15.04 -6.14
C GLU A 84 -3.14 15.12 -6.34
N LYS A 85 -2.70 15.78 -7.40
CA LYS A 85 -1.29 15.81 -7.82
C LYS A 85 -0.65 17.11 -7.36
N TYR A 86 0.08 17.05 -6.25
CA TYR A 86 0.67 18.21 -5.57
C TYR A 86 2.07 18.59 -6.07
N GLY A 87 2.80 17.67 -6.72
CA GLY A 87 4.14 17.98 -7.24
C GLY A 87 5.20 17.98 -6.16
N ASP A 88 6.15 18.91 -6.27
CA ASP A 88 7.26 19.12 -5.34
C ASP A 88 6.83 19.96 -4.13
N ASP A 89 5.76 19.53 -3.47
CA ASP A 89 5.26 20.17 -2.25
C ASP A 89 6.34 20.20 -1.16
N ALA A 90 6.58 21.39 -0.61
CA ALA A 90 7.68 21.61 0.33
C ALA A 90 7.60 20.71 1.58
N GLY A 91 6.40 20.45 2.09
CA GLY A 91 6.20 19.58 3.24
C GLY A 91 6.50 18.13 2.91
N ALA A 92 6.03 17.64 1.75
CA ALA A 92 6.35 16.28 1.30
C ALA A 92 7.85 16.08 1.04
N ILE A 93 8.54 17.08 0.49
CA ILE A 93 10.00 17.02 0.29
C ILE A 93 10.75 17.05 1.63
N GLU A 94 10.29 17.84 2.60
CA GLU A 94 10.84 17.85 3.96
C GLU A 94 10.67 16.49 4.66
N GLN A 95 9.53 15.82 4.47
CA GLN A 95 9.28 14.48 4.99
C GLN A 95 10.25 13.45 4.37
N ILE A 96 10.42 13.48 3.05
CA ILE A 96 11.41 12.63 2.36
C ILE A 96 12.80 12.88 2.93
N GLY A 97 13.21 14.14 3.06
CA GLY A 97 14.50 14.54 3.62
C GLY A 97 14.70 14.07 5.07
N SER A 98 13.65 14.20 5.88
CA SER A 98 13.63 13.78 7.29
C SER A 98 13.65 12.27 7.44
N ALA A 99 13.20 11.51 6.45
CA ALA A 99 13.23 10.05 6.43
C ALA A 99 14.58 9.49 5.91
N LEU A 100 15.54 10.34 5.54
CA LEU A 100 16.84 9.86 5.05
C LEU A 100 17.75 9.36 6.18
N VAL A 101 18.40 8.24 5.92
CA VAL A 101 19.52 7.68 6.67
C VAL A 101 20.70 7.56 5.71
N ARG A 102 21.76 8.35 5.95
CA ARG A 102 22.96 8.40 5.08
C ARG A 102 22.64 8.66 3.59
N GLY A 103 21.59 9.45 3.33
CA GLY A 103 21.15 9.80 1.97
C GLY A 103 20.25 8.77 1.29
N GLN A 104 19.96 7.65 1.95
CA GLN A 104 19.01 6.63 1.53
C GLN A 104 17.71 6.75 2.33
N LEU A 105 16.59 6.33 1.75
CA LEU A 105 15.26 6.53 2.29
C LEU A 105 14.80 5.30 3.10
N ASP A 106 14.37 5.56 4.33
CA ASP A 106 13.74 4.57 5.20
C ASP A 106 12.21 4.66 5.03
N PRO A 107 11.54 3.64 4.46
CA PRO A 107 10.10 3.68 4.20
C PRO A 107 9.27 3.73 5.48
N ASP A 108 9.67 3.00 6.52
CA ASP A 108 8.92 2.97 7.79
C ASP A 108 8.98 4.32 8.49
N ARG A 109 10.13 5.00 8.40
CA ARG A 109 10.28 6.37 8.89
C ARG A 109 9.44 7.36 8.09
N LEU A 110 9.46 7.30 6.75
CA LEU A 110 8.65 8.17 5.92
C LEU A 110 7.15 8.00 6.20
N PHE A 111 6.68 6.75 6.22
CA PHE A 111 5.28 6.43 6.45
C PHE A 111 4.81 6.83 7.84
N SER A 112 5.66 6.69 8.86
CA SER A 112 5.35 7.14 10.22
C SER A 112 5.29 8.67 10.31
N LEU A 113 6.21 9.39 9.65
CA LEU A 113 6.18 10.85 9.58
C LEU A 113 4.88 11.33 8.91
N ALA A 114 4.59 10.82 7.72
CA ALA A 114 3.37 11.14 6.98
C ALA A 114 2.10 10.87 7.80
N LEU A 115 2.03 9.70 8.46
CA LEU A 115 0.89 9.35 9.30
C LEU A 115 0.68 10.31 10.48
N SER A 116 1.77 10.86 11.03
CA SER A 116 1.71 11.75 12.20
C SER A 116 1.31 13.20 11.87
N GLU A 117 1.13 13.52 10.59
CA GLU A 117 0.84 14.87 10.14
C GLU A 117 -0.49 15.42 10.67
N PRO A 118 -0.54 16.69 11.15
CA PRO A 118 -1.76 17.30 11.66
C PRO A 118 -2.92 17.27 10.68
N TRP A 119 -2.64 17.47 9.39
CA TRP A 119 -3.64 17.54 8.32
C TRP A 119 -4.22 16.16 7.95
N ARG A 120 -3.63 15.07 8.45
CA ARG A 120 -4.18 13.71 8.39
C ARG A 120 -5.03 13.36 9.62
N ASP A 121 -4.95 14.12 10.72
CA ASP A 121 -5.64 13.82 11.98
C ASP A 121 -7.00 14.53 12.09
N PRO A 122 -8.13 13.80 12.05
CA PRO A 122 -9.46 14.40 12.20
C PRO A 122 -9.66 15.15 13.52
N ARG A 123 -8.95 14.75 14.59
CA ARG A 123 -9.04 15.42 15.90
C ARG A 123 -8.42 16.81 15.88
N ARG A 124 -7.61 17.12 14.86
CA ARG A 124 -6.95 18.40 14.65
C ARG A 124 -7.56 19.18 13.47
N GLY A 125 -8.73 18.75 12.99
CA GLY A 125 -9.41 19.34 11.83
C GLY A 125 -8.85 18.87 10.48
N GLY A 126 -7.97 17.86 10.47
CA GLY A 126 -7.49 17.21 9.25
C GLY A 126 -8.49 16.22 8.67
N ARG A 127 -8.10 15.56 7.58
CA ARG A 127 -8.86 14.47 6.94
C ARG A 127 -7.91 13.34 6.59
N GLN A 128 -8.28 12.12 6.92
CA GLN A 128 -7.51 10.95 6.49
C GLN A 128 -7.57 10.77 4.97
N HIS A 129 -6.44 10.49 4.36
CA HIS A 129 -6.28 10.19 2.94
C HIS A 129 -5.00 9.39 2.77
N ALA A 130 -4.80 8.80 1.60
CA ALA A 130 -3.56 8.13 1.31
C ALA A 130 -2.57 9.00 0.55
N ASP A 131 -1.29 8.66 0.63
CA ASP A 131 -0.21 9.38 -0.04
C ASP A 131 0.62 8.46 -0.94
N ILE A 132 1.05 9.00 -2.07
CA ILE A 132 2.03 8.42 -2.98
C ILE A 132 3.20 9.38 -3.08
N TYR A 133 4.38 8.92 -2.66
CA TYR A 133 5.64 9.66 -2.78
C TYR A 133 6.47 9.12 -3.94
N ILE A 134 6.98 9.97 -4.82
CA ILE A 134 7.83 9.55 -5.93
C ILE A 134 9.15 10.33 -5.83
N THR A 135 10.25 9.63 -5.67
CA THR A 135 11.56 10.23 -5.34
C THR A 135 12.69 9.57 -6.11
N THR A 136 13.81 10.27 -6.23
CA THR A 136 15.06 9.78 -6.83
C THR A 136 16.00 9.15 -5.81
N LYS A 137 15.63 9.09 -4.52
CA LYS A 137 16.41 8.43 -3.47
C LYS A 137 16.29 6.91 -3.56
N SER A 138 17.34 6.19 -3.18
CA SER A 138 17.31 4.74 -3.02
C SER A 138 16.86 4.35 -1.61
N PHE A 139 16.42 3.10 -1.42
CA PHE A 139 16.12 2.57 -0.09
C PHE A 139 17.39 2.32 0.73
N VAL A 140 17.26 2.38 2.06
CA VAL A 140 18.32 1.98 3.01
C VAL A 140 18.58 0.48 2.85
N ASP A 141 19.85 0.11 2.67
CA ASP A 141 20.32 -1.28 2.55
C ASP A 141 19.62 -2.17 1.48
N ASP A 142 18.80 -1.56 0.62
CA ASP A 142 18.07 -2.25 -0.44
C ASP A 142 18.30 -1.56 -1.79
N PRO A 143 19.27 -2.02 -2.58
CA PRO A 143 19.57 -1.45 -3.89
C PRO A 143 18.64 -1.98 -4.99
N VAL A 144 17.75 -2.94 -4.70
CA VAL A 144 16.97 -3.67 -5.70
C VAL A 144 15.49 -3.34 -5.68
N SER A 145 14.93 -2.89 -4.56
CA SER A 145 13.54 -2.46 -4.50
C SER A 145 13.32 -1.15 -5.26
N TRP A 146 12.11 -1.02 -5.79
CA TRP A 146 11.67 0.11 -6.61
C TRP A 146 10.60 0.93 -5.93
N ALA A 147 9.85 0.30 -5.05
CA ALA A 147 8.74 0.90 -4.37
C ALA A 147 8.45 0.13 -3.09
N ALA A 148 7.62 0.71 -2.25
CA ALA A 148 7.09 0.11 -1.05
C ALA A 148 5.68 0.67 -0.80
N ALA A 149 4.81 -0.15 -0.23
CA ALA A 149 3.45 0.23 0.11
C ALA A 149 3.02 -0.35 1.45
N SER A 150 2.18 0.39 2.15
CA SER A 150 1.62 -0.06 3.42
C SER A 150 0.17 0.40 3.59
N PHE A 151 -0.74 -0.59 3.63
CA PHE A 151 -2.16 -0.34 3.92
C PHE A 151 -2.33 0.42 5.24
N LYS A 152 -1.64 -0.03 6.30
CA LYS A 152 -1.81 0.49 7.67
C LYS A 152 -1.44 1.98 7.80
N TYR A 153 -0.50 2.46 7.01
CA TYR A 153 -0.10 3.87 6.98
C TYR A 153 -0.84 4.70 5.92
N GLY A 154 -1.53 4.04 4.99
CA GLY A 154 -2.13 4.72 3.83
C GLY A 154 -1.07 5.40 2.99
N ALA A 155 0.05 4.70 2.74
CA ALA A 155 1.18 5.31 2.07
C ALA A 155 1.84 4.32 1.10
N MET A 156 2.27 4.85 -0.03
CA MET A 156 3.08 4.18 -1.03
C MET A 156 4.22 5.12 -1.43
N MET A 157 5.36 4.55 -1.80
CA MET A 157 6.47 5.31 -2.32
C MET A 157 7.18 4.60 -3.46
N PHE A 158 7.71 5.37 -4.41
CA PHE A 158 8.52 4.91 -5.53
C PHE A 158 9.90 5.58 -5.49
N CYS A 159 10.95 4.76 -5.56
CA CYS A 159 12.35 5.15 -5.53
C CYS A 159 12.97 4.99 -6.92
N LEU A 160 12.80 5.99 -7.78
CA LEU A 160 13.30 6.06 -9.15
C LEU A 160 14.76 6.53 -9.22
N HIS A 161 15.65 5.79 -8.55
CA HIS A 161 17.05 6.17 -8.38
C HIS A 161 17.97 5.62 -9.47
N GLY A 162 19.04 6.38 -9.76
CA GLY A 162 20.11 5.96 -10.65
C GLY A 162 19.67 5.77 -12.11
N GLN A 163 20.39 4.92 -12.83
CA GLN A 163 20.16 4.59 -14.25
C GLN A 163 19.41 3.25 -14.41
N ARG A 164 18.58 2.91 -13.43
CA ARG A 164 17.90 1.61 -13.41
C ARG A 164 16.79 1.57 -14.49
N HIS A 165 16.25 0.39 -14.73
CA HIS A 165 15.27 0.17 -15.80
C HIS A 165 13.97 0.95 -15.57
N HIS A 166 13.78 2.06 -16.31
CA HIS A 166 12.58 2.91 -16.23
C HIS A 166 11.60 2.68 -17.39
N SER A 167 11.60 1.48 -17.99
CA SER A 167 10.61 1.21 -19.05
C SER A 167 9.19 1.37 -18.50
N HIS A 168 8.31 1.91 -19.34
CA HIS A 168 6.91 2.14 -18.97
C HIS A 168 6.21 0.85 -18.50
N ASP A 169 6.46 -0.27 -19.19
CA ASP A 169 5.88 -1.56 -18.82
C ASP A 169 6.35 -2.04 -17.43
N PHE A 170 7.65 -1.88 -17.14
CA PHE A 170 8.20 -2.25 -15.84
C PHE A 170 7.63 -1.39 -14.71
N LEU A 171 7.67 -0.05 -14.84
CA LEU A 171 7.13 0.85 -13.82
C LEU A 171 5.63 0.64 -13.61
N ARG A 172 4.88 0.35 -14.67
CA ARG A 172 3.48 -0.02 -14.58
C ARG A 172 3.29 -1.28 -13.74
N LYS A 173 4.09 -2.33 -13.96
CA LYS A 173 4.01 -3.59 -13.19
C LYS A 173 4.34 -3.39 -11.70
N VAL A 174 5.35 -2.57 -11.40
CA VAL A 174 5.68 -2.19 -10.01
C VAL A 174 4.53 -1.42 -9.37
N ALA A 175 3.97 -0.41 -10.05
CA ALA A 175 2.83 0.33 -9.51
C ALA A 175 1.61 -0.57 -9.26
N LEU A 176 1.32 -1.51 -10.16
CA LEU A 176 0.27 -2.51 -9.94
C LEU A 176 0.58 -3.42 -8.72
N HIS A 177 1.84 -3.81 -8.54
CA HIS A 177 2.29 -4.66 -7.43
C HIS A 177 2.06 -3.96 -6.10
N GLU A 178 2.63 -2.77 -5.93
CA GLU A 178 2.46 -1.97 -4.71
C GLU A 178 1.00 -1.64 -4.44
N THR A 179 0.19 -1.44 -5.49
CA THR A 179 -1.23 -1.19 -5.29
C THR A 179 -1.91 -2.39 -4.65
N ASN A 180 -1.50 -3.62 -4.94
CA ASN A 180 -2.08 -4.77 -4.25
C ASN A 180 -1.71 -4.80 -2.76
N HIS A 181 -0.50 -4.37 -2.39
CA HIS A 181 -0.13 -4.16 -0.99
C HIS A 181 -1.03 -3.11 -0.32
N LEU A 182 -1.32 -2.01 -1.03
CA LEU A 182 -2.31 -1.02 -0.60
C LEU A 182 -3.75 -1.52 -0.59
N LEU A 183 -4.06 -2.60 -1.30
CA LEU A 183 -5.37 -3.25 -1.29
C LEU A 183 -5.46 -4.37 -0.25
N GLY A 184 -4.51 -4.41 0.69
CA GLY A 184 -4.56 -5.30 1.85
C GLY A 184 -3.66 -6.52 1.77
N MET A 185 -2.93 -6.72 0.67
CA MET A 185 -1.99 -7.82 0.59
C MET A 185 -0.76 -7.54 1.45
N TYR A 186 -0.65 -8.17 2.60
CA TYR A 186 0.47 -7.95 3.52
C TYR A 186 1.68 -8.87 3.25
N CYS A 187 1.67 -9.67 2.17
CA CYS A 187 2.74 -10.59 1.79
C CYS A 187 2.80 -10.82 0.27
N HIS A 188 3.93 -11.29 -0.24
CA HIS A 188 4.09 -11.64 -1.64
C HIS A 188 3.46 -13.01 -1.95
N CYS A 189 3.07 -13.24 -3.20
CA CYS A 189 2.42 -14.46 -3.65
C CYS A 189 3.26 -15.73 -3.39
N ASP A 190 4.58 -15.60 -3.48
CA ASP A 190 5.55 -16.66 -3.24
C ASP A 190 5.76 -17.00 -1.75
N ASP A 191 5.32 -16.14 -0.82
CA ASP A 191 5.44 -16.38 0.63
C ASP A 191 4.41 -17.40 1.16
N TYR A 192 3.27 -17.56 0.46
CA TYR A 192 2.15 -18.37 0.95
C TYR A 192 1.66 -19.41 -0.07
N GLN A 193 2.54 -20.35 -0.43
CA GLN A 193 2.30 -21.42 -1.41
C GLN A 193 1.43 -22.58 -0.86
N ASN A 194 1.15 -22.53 0.42
CA ASN A 194 0.53 -23.55 1.28
C ASN A 194 -1.02 -23.49 1.33
N VAL A 195 -1.69 -22.97 0.28
CA VAL A 195 -3.16 -22.87 0.21
C VAL A 195 -3.75 -23.90 -0.76
N VAL A 196 -4.50 -24.85 -0.24
CA VAL A 196 -5.12 -25.94 -1.00
C VAL A 196 -6.11 -25.39 -2.04
N GLY A 197 -5.97 -25.82 -3.29
CA GLY A 197 -6.83 -25.42 -4.40
C GLY A 197 -6.54 -24.03 -5.00
N LEU A 198 -5.52 -23.33 -4.50
CA LEU A 198 -5.08 -22.03 -5.01
C LEU A 198 -3.56 -22.08 -5.24
N PRO A 199 -3.09 -22.69 -6.35
CA PRO A 199 -1.67 -22.90 -6.58
C PRO A 199 -0.92 -21.58 -6.75
N TYR A 200 0.34 -21.59 -6.31
CA TYR A 200 1.29 -20.53 -6.61
C TYR A 200 1.58 -20.46 -8.12
N THR A 201 1.87 -19.24 -8.61
CA THR A 201 2.39 -19.01 -9.95
C THR A 201 3.38 -17.84 -9.93
N SER A 202 4.55 -18.03 -10.55
CA SER A 202 5.57 -16.99 -10.73
C SER A 202 5.15 -15.88 -11.69
N ARG A 203 4.01 -16.08 -12.38
CA ARG A 203 3.38 -15.08 -13.25
C ARG A 203 2.39 -14.18 -12.52
N CYS A 204 2.26 -14.29 -11.20
CA CYS A 204 1.44 -13.36 -10.44
C CYS A 204 2.15 -12.01 -10.34
N ASN A 205 1.42 -10.91 -10.51
CA ASN A 205 1.93 -9.56 -10.26
C ASN A 205 2.45 -9.39 -8.83
N MET A 206 1.91 -10.16 -7.87
CA MET A 206 2.39 -10.20 -6.48
C MET A 206 3.57 -11.12 -6.21
N HIS A 207 4.19 -11.70 -7.23
CA HIS A 207 5.51 -12.28 -7.05
C HIS A 207 6.51 -11.18 -6.69
N TYR A 208 7.48 -11.44 -5.80
CA TYR A 208 8.47 -10.43 -5.37
C TYR A 208 9.16 -9.70 -6.53
N SER A 209 9.34 -10.37 -7.68
CA SER A 209 10.01 -9.81 -8.85
C SER A 209 9.07 -9.13 -9.86
N CYS A 210 7.77 -9.00 -9.57
CA CYS A 210 6.78 -8.25 -10.36
C CYS A 210 6.75 -8.59 -11.86
N THR A 211 6.91 -9.86 -12.25
CA THR A 211 7.19 -10.23 -13.66
C THR A 211 6.06 -9.93 -14.65
N HIS A 212 4.81 -9.91 -14.17
CA HIS A 212 3.59 -9.78 -14.96
C HIS A 212 2.63 -8.77 -14.33
N ALA A 213 1.62 -8.34 -15.09
CA ALA A 213 0.64 -7.35 -14.63
C ALA A 213 -0.59 -7.98 -13.97
N GLU A 214 -0.85 -9.27 -14.22
CA GLU A 214 -2.06 -9.95 -13.79
C GLU A 214 -1.95 -10.56 -12.39
N LEU A 215 -3.03 -10.50 -11.60
CA LEU A 215 -3.13 -11.24 -10.35
C LEU A 215 -3.57 -12.68 -10.60
N CYS A 216 -2.98 -13.62 -9.87
CA CYS A 216 -3.47 -14.99 -9.86
C CYS A 216 -4.76 -15.13 -9.01
N PRO A 217 -5.54 -16.21 -9.19
CA PRO A 217 -6.77 -16.44 -8.43
C PRO A 217 -6.58 -16.41 -6.91
N LYS A 218 -5.41 -16.82 -6.41
CA LYS A 218 -5.07 -16.77 -4.97
C LYS A 218 -5.03 -15.33 -4.45
N CYS A 219 -4.34 -14.44 -5.16
CA CYS A 219 -4.17 -13.05 -4.75
C CYS A 219 -5.47 -12.24 -4.96
N GLN A 220 -6.23 -12.54 -6.01
CA GLN A 220 -7.59 -12.00 -6.17
C GLN A 220 -8.50 -12.41 -5.00
N THR A 221 -8.43 -13.68 -4.58
CA THR A 221 -9.17 -14.16 -3.40
C THR A 221 -8.72 -13.44 -2.14
N HIS A 222 -7.42 -13.22 -1.94
CA HIS A 222 -6.89 -12.43 -0.82
C HIS A 222 -7.55 -11.05 -0.76
N ILE A 223 -7.40 -10.24 -1.82
CA ILE A 223 -7.92 -8.87 -1.87
C ILE A 223 -9.43 -8.85 -1.63
N LYS A 224 -10.18 -9.78 -2.25
CA LYS A 224 -11.62 -9.88 -2.05
C LYS A 224 -11.99 -10.06 -0.56
N TRP A 225 -11.37 -11.03 0.11
CA TRP A 225 -11.69 -11.32 1.50
C TRP A 225 -11.18 -10.27 2.47
N TRP A 226 -10.08 -9.61 2.14
CA TRP A 226 -9.61 -8.43 2.85
C TRP A 226 -10.69 -7.33 2.86
N TRP A 227 -11.18 -6.95 1.68
CA TRP A 227 -12.15 -5.86 1.57
C TRP A 227 -13.53 -6.21 2.13
N LEU A 228 -13.93 -7.50 2.13
CA LEU A 228 -15.10 -7.94 2.90
C LEU A 228 -14.91 -7.66 4.41
N GLY A 229 -13.74 -7.99 4.97
CA GLY A 229 -13.44 -7.68 6.37
C GLY A 229 -13.42 -6.19 6.68
N VAL A 230 -12.86 -5.37 5.78
CA VAL A 230 -12.90 -3.91 5.90
C VAL A 230 -14.34 -3.38 5.92
N GLN A 231 -15.18 -3.81 4.98
CA GLN A 231 -16.57 -3.35 4.84
C GLN A 231 -17.45 -3.74 6.04
N ASP A 232 -17.28 -4.95 6.56
CA ASP A 232 -18.03 -5.42 7.73
C ASP A 232 -17.64 -4.63 8.99
N GLU A 233 -16.34 -4.44 9.24
CA GLU A 233 -15.87 -3.66 10.40
C GLU A 233 -16.37 -2.22 10.38
N MET A 234 -16.40 -1.59 9.19
CA MET A 234 -16.96 -0.25 9.03
C MET A 234 -18.45 -0.19 9.36
N SER A 235 -19.21 -1.15 8.85
CA SER A 235 -20.67 -1.19 9.00
C SER A 235 -21.05 -1.38 10.47
N GLU A 236 -20.31 -2.22 11.20
CA GLU A 236 -20.48 -2.41 12.65
C GLU A 236 -20.11 -1.14 13.44
N THR A 237 -18.97 -0.51 13.12
CA THR A 237 -18.55 0.74 13.79
C THR A 237 -19.56 1.87 13.58
N GLN A 238 -20.18 1.97 12.40
CA GLN A 238 -21.22 2.96 12.11
C GLN A 238 -22.51 2.67 12.90
N ALA A 239 -22.89 1.41 13.02
CA ALA A 239 -24.08 1.00 13.79
C ALA A 239 -23.93 1.25 15.30
N GLU A 240 -22.72 1.14 15.85
CA GLU A 240 -22.44 1.46 17.26
C GLU A 240 -22.45 2.97 17.54
N ALA A 241 -22.21 3.80 16.52
CA ALA A 241 -22.18 5.27 16.64
C ALA A 241 -23.54 5.94 16.43
N SER A 242 -24.55 5.20 15.93
CA SER A 242 -25.92 5.66 15.65
C SER A 242 -26.90 5.30 16.75
#